data_AF-A0A7G8DPD6-F1
#
_entry.id   AF-A0A7G8DPD6-F1
#
_cell.length_a   1.000
_cell.length_b   1.000
_cell.length_c   1.000
_cell.angle_alpha   90.00
_cell.angle_beta   90.00
_cell.angle_gamma   90.00
#
_symmetry.space_group_name_H-M   'P 1'
#
loop_
_entity.id
_entity.type
_entity.pdbx_description
1 polymer ?
#
loop_
_entity_poly.entity_id
_entity_poly.type
_entity_poly.pdbx_seq_one_letter_code
_entity_poly.pdbx_strand_id
1 'polypeptide(L)' 'MKSDRIQLVKVIRDDGVEDDLTRRNYSTYDEAYDELERFYGDLCCSDDRIEYSITVADLGTTKC' A
#
# COMPACT_ATOMS: atom_id res chain seq x y z
N MET A 1 9.15 25.00 -9.26
CA MET A 1 9.19 23.58 -8.85
C MET A 1 7.75 23.10 -8.76
N LYS A 2 7.41 21.96 -9.37
CA LYS A 2 6.04 21.42 -9.28
C LYS A 2 5.76 21.17 -7.80
N SER A 3 4.64 21.68 -7.32
CA SER A 3 4.21 21.46 -5.94
C SER A 3 3.93 19.97 -5.80
N ASP A 4 4.88 19.24 -5.22
CA ASP A 4 4.74 17.84 -4.87
C ASP A 4 3.67 17.73 -3.79
N ARG A 5 2.40 17.74 -4.19
CA ARG A 5 1.38 17.07 -3.39
C ARG A 5 1.83 15.63 -3.35
N ILE A 6 2.46 15.25 -2.24
CA ILE A 6 2.91 13.88 -2.01
C ILE A 6 1.62 13.05 -1.88
N GLN A 7 1.10 12.60 -3.01
CA GLN A 7 0.00 11.65 -3.07
C GLN A 7 0.62 10.30 -2.70
N LEU A 8 0.74 10.06 -1.39
CA LEU A 8 1.20 8.78 -0.91
C LEU A 8 0.13 7.74 -1.22
N VAL A 9 0.56 6.54 -1.57
CA VAL A 9 -0.31 5.38 -1.68
C VAL A 9 0.09 4.35 -0.64
N LYS A 10 -0.89 3.59 -0.17
CA LYS A 10 -0.73 2.62 0.89
C LYS A 10 -1.48 1.36 0.51
N VAL A 11 -0.85 0.21 0.72
CA VAL A 11 -1.50 -1.08 0.61
C VAL A 11 -2.27 -1.35 1.91
N ILE A 12 -3.50 -1.82 1.82
CA ILE A 12 -4.32 -2.23 2.95
C ILE A 12 -4.78 -3.67 2.76
N ARG A 13 -4.82 -4.42 3.86
CA ARG A 13 -5.40 -5.76 3.92
C ARG A 13 -6.88 -5.66 4.27
N ASP A 14 -7.70 -6.49 3.65
CA ASP A 14 -9.14 -6.56 3.97
C ASP A 14 -9.40 -7.04 5.41
N ASP A 15 -8.53 -7.94 5.91
CA ASP A 15 -8.59 -8.46 7.29
C ASP A 15 -8.23 -7.41 8.37
N GLY A 16 -7.78 -6.21 7.97
CA GLY A 16 -7.43 -5.12 8.89
C GLY A 16 -6.11 -5.30 9.64
N VAL A 17 -5.36 -6.38 9.35
CA VAL A 17 -4.03 -6.62 9.92
C VAL A 17 -2.96 -5.76 9.23
N GLU A 18 -1.98 -5.31 10.03
CA GLU A 18 -0.84 -4.52 9.56
C GLU A 18 0.47 -5.32 9.50
N ASP A 19 1.09 -5.38 8.33
CA ASP A 19 2.34 -6.10 8.04
C ASP A 19 3.35 -5.17 7.39
N ASP A 20 4.53 -5.68 7.05
CA ASP A 20 5.58 -4.92 6.38
C ASP A 20 5.10 -4.20 5.11
N LEU A 21 4.21 -4.81 4.33
CA LEU A 21 3.65 -4.21 3.12
C LEU A 21 2.67 -3.07 3.44
N THR A 22 1.76 -3.30 4.38
CA THR A 22 0.73 -2.31 4.74
C THR A 22 1.24 -1.22 5.68
N ARG A 23 2.39 -1.37 6.33
CA ARG A 23 3.02 -0.29 7.14
C ARG A 23 3.78 0.73 6.30
N ARG A 24 4.16 0.36 5.08
CA ARG A 24 4.89 1.22 4.14
C ARG A 24 3.95 2.17 3.41
N ASN A 25 4.49 3.33 3.06
CA ASN A 25 3.85 4.30 2.19
C ASN A 25 4.72 4.49 0.96
N TYR A 26 4.08 4.54 -0.20
CA TYR A 26 4.72 4.61 -1.50
C TYR A 26 4.39 5.93 -2.15
N SER A 27 5.27 6.42 -3.04
CA SER A 27 5.04 7.69 -3.71
C SER A 27 4.13 7.55 -4.93
N THR A 28 4.01 6.33 -5.47
CA THR A 28 3.23 6.03 -6.66
C THR A 28 2.53 4.68 -6.57
N TYR A 29 1.42 4.53 -7.29
CA TYR A 29 0.69 3.27 -7.40
C TYR A 29 1.57 2.14 -7.95
N ASP A 30 2.45 2.45 -8.91
CA ASP A 30 3.35 1.50 -9.55
C ASP A 30 4.33 0.87 -8.55
N GLU A 31 4.95 1.70 -7.69
CA GLU A 31 5.84 1.21 -6.63
C GLU A 31 5.09 0.31 -5.62
N ALA A 32 3.87 0.69 -5.25
CA ALA A 32 3.06 -0.15 -4.36
C ALA A 32 2.67 -1.47 -5.02
N TYR A 33 2.41 -1.46 -6.33
CA TYR A 33 2.04 -2.64 -7.09
C TYR A 33 3.23 -3.61 -7.26
N ASP A 34 4.44 -3.11 -7.56
CA ASP A 34 5.65 -3.96 -7.68
C ASP A 34 5.93 -4.72 -6.37
N GLU A 35 5.83 -4.04 -5.23
CA GLU A 35 6.04 -4.67 -3.93
C GLU A 35 4.91 -5.63 -3.54
N LEU A 36 3.66 -5.31 -3.90
CA LEU A 36 2.53 -6.21 -3.71
C LEU A 36 2.66 -7.48 -4.56
N GLU A 37 3.08 -7.35 -5.82
CA GLU A 37 3.32 -8.49 -6.72
C GLU A 37 4.44 -9.40 -6.19
N ARG A 38 5.54 -8.81 -5.71
CA ARG A 38 6.61 -9.58 -5.04
C ARG A 38 6.11 -10.32 -3.81
N PHE A 39 5.30 -9.67 -2.99
CA PHE A 39 4.73 -10.27 -1.79
C PHE A 39 3.79 -11.44 -2.12
N TYR A 40 2.96 -11.31 -3.15
CA TYR A 40 2.14 -12.42 -3.66
C TYR A 40 2.98 -13.56 -4.26
N GLY A 41 4.13 -13.25 -4.87
CA GLY A 41 5.07 -14.25 -5.35
C GLY A 41 5.72 -15.06 -4.22
N ASP A 42 5.94 -14.43 -3.06
CA ASP A 42 6.54 -15.06 -1.88
C ASP A 42 5.50 -15.88 -1.06
N LEU A 43 4.22 -15.49 -1.11
CA LEU A 43 3.05 -16.19 -0.53
C LEU A 43 2.69 -17.50 -1.28
N CYS A 44 3.69 -18.34 -1.55
CA CYS A 44 3.47 -19.66 -2.09
C CYS A 44 3.11 -20.62 -0.93
N CYS A 45 1.98 -21.34 -1.07
CA CYS A 45 1.60 -22.57 -0.31
C CYS A 45 0.56 -22.49 0.84
N SER A 46 -0.39 -21.56 0.88
CA SER A 46 -1.65 -21.79 1.64
C SER A 46 -2.85 -21.13 1.00
N ASP A 47 -3.98 -21.83 1.01
CA ASP A 47 -5.25 -21.47 0.37
C ASP A 47 -5.89 -20.21 0.98
N ASP A 48 -5.40 -19.75 2.13
CA ASP A 48 -5.74 -18.47 2.77
C ASP A 48 -5.13 -17.28 2.01
N ARG A 49 -5.75 -16.92 0.88
CA ARG A 49 -5.41 -15.69 0.16
C ARG A 49 -6.13 -14.52 0.81
N ILE A 50 -5.36 -13.63 1.42
CA ILE A 50 -5.86 -12.36 1.93
C ILE A 50 -5.91 -11.37 0.77
N GLU A 51 -7.01 -10.64 0.64
CA GLU A 51 -7.15 -9.60 -0.37
C GLU A 51 -6.44 -8.31 0.09
N TYR A 52 -5.69 -7.72 -0.83
CA TYR A 52 -4.98 -6.46 -0.63
C TYR A 52 -5.50 -5.43 -1.62
N SER A 53 -5.73 -4.21 -1.15
CA SER A 53 -6.15 -3.07 -1.95
C SER A 53 -5.17 -1.91 -1.82
N ILE A 54 -4.92 -1.17 -2.92
CA ILE A 54 -4.04 -0.01 -2.92
C ILE A 54 -4.92 1.24 -2.84
N THR A 55 -4.72 2.04 -1.81
CA THR A 55 -5.47 3.28 -1.58
C THR A 55 -4.54 4.48 -1.61
N VAL A 56 -5.07 5.63 -2.01
CA VAL A 56 -4.33 6.89 -1.89
C VAL A 56 -4.43 7.34 -0.44
N ALA A 57 -3.30 7.31 0.27
CA ALA A 57 -3.13 7.94 1.56
C ALA A 57 -3.05 9.45 1.30
N ASP A 58 -4.21 10.09 1.23
CA ASP A 58 -4.29 11.53 1.13
C ASP A 58 -3.62 12.14 2.37
N LEU A 59 -2.42 12.71 2.20
CA LEU A 59 -1.76 13.56 3.20
C LEU A 59 -2.49 14.92 3.36
N GLY A 60 -3.82 14.91 3.23
CA GLY A 60 -4.68 16.07 3.17
C GLY A 60 -5.07 16.57 4.53
N THR A 61 -4.21 17.45 5.05
CA THR A 61 -4.49 18.49 6.04
C THR A 61 -4.92 17.96 7.41
N THR A 62 -3.94 17.81 8.31
CA THR A 62 -4.18 18.15 9.71
C THR A 62 -4.64 19.62 9.71
N LYS A 63 -5.95 19.86 9.69
CA LYS A 63 -6.47 21.15 10.14
C LYS A 63 -6.21 21.23 11.64
N CYS A 64 -5.47 22.26 12.01
CA CYS A 64 -5.11 22.65 13.36
C CYS A 64 -6.32 22.69 14.30
#